data_AF-A0A101HJ82-F1
#
_entry.id   AF-A0A101HJ82-F1
#
_cell.length_a   1.000
_cell.length_b   1.000
_cell.length_c   1.000
_cell.angle_alpha   90.00
_cell.angle_beta   90.00
_cell.angle_gamma   90.00
#
_symmetry.space_group_name_H-M   'P 1'
#
loop_
_entity.id
_entity.type
_entity.pdbx_description
1 polymer ?
#
loop_
_entity_poly.entity_id
_entity_poly.type
_entity_poly.pdbx_seq_one_letter_code
_entity_poly.pdbx_strand_id
1 'polypeptide(L)'
;MFIDKAIRYLKNWRERRDIRRIKTSPFFDEKYYLENNADVAIAGLDAASHFYHYGWKENRSPSEGFSITSFFAKYPEAFETGENPILYALKNNLGDDFESQISVTELVKSYFQESLPLKTLSVEDSSPRINIVYNGFNKSCFFGGKATALILAVKFAQKYNYELRIISQNPERNIFNEFLELFDLNFDQEIEFYSTESPKYLEIGENDHFMCTMWNNADSVLNTKTIVGKTFYIMQEVETFFYDHGDYHLRCYNTLTNESLIPIVNSKLLYDYLSEHGYDNVKNNGVYFEPAFSKKLYSPSEESFQKKKKYKL
;
A
#
# COMPACT_ATOMS: atom_id res chain seq x y z
N MET A 1 43.29 41.50 6.57
CA MET A 1 43.88 40.77 7.73
C MET A 1 43.19 41.05 9.07
N PHE A 2 43.06 42.29 9.56
CA PHE A 2 42.31 42.58 10.81
C PHE A 2 40.78 42.48 10.64
N ILE A 3 40.25 42.99 9.52
CA ILE A 3 38.81 42.96 9.20
C ILE A 3 38.32 41.51 8.99
N ASP A 4 39.07 40.69 8.25
CA ASP A 4 38.71 39.27 8.01
C ASP A 4 38.70 38.44 9.30
N LYS A 5 39.62 38.75 10.23
CA LYS A 5 39.69 38.09 11.54
C LYS A 5 38.48 38.49 12.39
N ALA A 6 38.13 39.78 12.43
CA ALA A 6 36.96 40.28 13.15
C ALA A 6 35.64 39.72 12.59
N ILE A 7 35.48 39.65 11.25
CA ILE A 7 34.31 39.04 10.59
C ILE A 7 34.20 37.55 10.94
N ARG A 8 35.31 36.81 10.91
CA ARG A 8 35.34 35.38 11.30
C ARG A 8 35.00 35.18 12.78
N TYR A 9 35.53 36.03 13.66
CA TYR A 9 35.21 36.00 15.09
C TYR A 9 33.72 36.31 15.36
N LEU A 10 33.16 37.31 14.69
CA LEU A 10 31.74 37.68 14.82
C LEU A 10 30.80 36.61 14.27
N LYS A 11 31.16 35.97 13.13
CA LYS A 11 30.40 34.86 12.55
C LYS A 11 30.36 33.66 13.50
N ASN A 12 31.51 33.29 14.07
CA ASN A 12 31.61 32.21 15.04
C ASN A 12 30.86 32.51 16.35
N TRP A 13 30.77 33.78 16.76
CA TRP A 13 30.01 34.16 17.95
C TRP A 13 28.49 34.06 17.74
N ARG A 14 27.98 34.54 16.61
CA ARG A 14 26.55 34.45 16.26
C ARG A 14 26.10 33.00 16.19
N GLU A 15 26.86 32.17 15.48
CA GLU A 15 26.58 30.74 15.34
C GLU A 15 26.50 30.03 16.70
N ARG A 16 27.49 30.21 17.58
CA ARG A 16 27.47 29.61 18.92
C ARG A 16 26.29 30.07 19.76
N ARG A 17 25.91 31.35 19.64
CA ARG A 17 24.75 31.90 20.32
C ARG A 17 23.46 31.25 19.80
N ASP A 18 23.33 31.12 18.49
CA ASP A 18 22.12 30.61 17.85
C ASP A 18 21.95 29.10 18.10
N ILE A 19 23.04 28.31 18.05
CA ILE A 19 23.05 26.90 18.48
C ILE A 19 22.63 26.77 19.95
N ARG A 20 23.14 27.63 20.83
CA ARG A 20 22.73 27.63 22.25
C ARG A 20 21.24 27.94 22.41
N ARG A 21 20.71 28.88 21.64
CA ARG A 21 19.27 29.22 21.65
C ARG A 21 18.42 28.05 21.20
N ILE A 22 18.83 27.31 20.17
CA ILE A 22 18.18 26.07 19.75
C ILE A 22 18.23 25.05 20.88
N LYS A 23 19.42 24.76 21.41
CA LYS A 23 19.63 23.75 22.46
C LYS A 23 18.82 23.99 23.74
N THR A 24 18.52 25.26 24.06
CA THR A 24 17.77 25.66 25.25
C THR A 24 16.32 26.02 24.96
N SER A 25 15.88 25.89 23.71
CA SER A 25 14.50 26.14 23.32
C SER A 25 13.58 25.00 23.74
N PRO A 26 12.30 25.26 24.01
CA PRO A 26 11.32 24.20 24.26
C PRO A 26 11.06 23.33 23.02
N PHE A 27 11.43 23.81 21.83
CA PHE A 27 11.22 23.13 20.55
C PHE A 27 12.27 22.06 20.22
N PHE A 28 13.34 21.94 21.01
CA PHE A 28 14.44 21.03 20.74
C PHE A 28 14.62 20.03 21.89
N ASP A 29 14.48 18.74 21.59
CA ASP A 29 14.77 17.65 22.52
C ASP A 29 15.98 16.87 22.00
N GLU A 30 17.11 17.03 22.68
CA GLU A 30 18.38 16.39 22.32
C GLU A 30 18.27 14.85 22.34
N LYS A 31 17.53 14.28 23.28
CA LYS A 31 17.36 12.83 23.39
C LYS A 31 16.50 12.31 22.23
N TYR A 32 15.34 12.92 22.02
CA TYR A 32 14.46 12.58 20.89
C TYR A 32 15.22 12.69 19.56
N TYR A 33 15.98 13.76 19.37
CA TYR A 33 16.68 14.00 18.12
C TYR A 33 17.74 12.94 17.84
N LEU A 34 18.50 12.50 18.86
CA LEU A 34 19.50 11.46 18.69
C LEU A 34 18.88 10.06 18.52
N GLU A 35 17.77 9.78 19.18
CA GLU A 35 17.03 8.51 19.04
C GLU A 35 16.47 8.34 17.61
N ASN A 36 16.01 9.43 17.00
CA ASN A 36 15.44 9.41 15.64
C ASN A 36 16.46 9.61 14.52
N ASN A 37 17.72 9.94 14.85
CA ASN A 37 18.78 10.23 13.88
C ASN A 37 20.06 9.45 14.22
N ALA A 38 20.03 8.15 13.97
CA ALA A 38 21.09 7.21 14.33
C ALA A 38 22.46 7.56 13.71
N ASP A 39 22.48 8.13 12.50
CA ASP A 39 23.70 8.61 11.83
C ASP A 39 24.40 9.71 12.63
N VAL A 40 23.63 10.63 13.21
CA VAL A 40 24.12 11.73 14.06
C VAL A 40 24.66 11.18 15.38
N ALA A 41 23.93 10.23 15.98
CA ALA A 41 24.32 9.57 17.22
C ALA A 41 25.60 8.74 17.06
N ILE A 42 25.70 7.93 16.00
CA ILE A 42 26.87 7.10 15.70
C ILE A 42 28.10 7.97 15.42
N ALA A 43 27.93 9.08 14.71
CA ALA A 43 29.00 10.02 14.43
C ALA A 43 29.45 10.85 15.65
N GLY A 44 28.72 10.77 16.78
CA GLY A 44 29.03 11.52 18.00
C GLY A 44 28.93 13.04 17.82
N LEU A 45 28.10 13.51 16.90
CA LEU A 45 27.92 14.94 16.63
C LEU A 45 27.00 15.57 17.69
N ASP A 46 27.25 16.85 18.03
CA ASP A 46 26.33 17.61 18.88
C ASP A 46 24.99 17.80 18.15
N ALA A 47 23.90 17.38 18.78
CA ALA A 47 22.57 17.33 18.17
C ALA A 47 22.08 18.72 17.71
N ALA A 48 22.23 19.74 18.56
CA ALA A 48 21.78 21.10 18.26
C ALA A 48 22.64 21.75 17.16
N SER A 49 23.95 21.48 17.17
CA SER A 49 24.87 21.90 16.10
C SER A 49 24.52 21.22 14.78
N HIS A 50 24.26 19.91 14.78
CA HIS A 50 23.85 19.18 13.59
C HIS A 50 22.53 19.72 13.05
N PHE A 51 21.54 19.92 13.92
CA PHE A 51 20.27 20.50 13.55
C PHE A 51 20.44 21.89 12.93
N TYR A 52 21.21 22.79 13.54
CA TYR A 52 21.44 24.15 13.03
C TYR A 52 22.00 24.16 11.60
N HIS A 53 22.99 23.32 11.31
CA HIS A 53 23.66 23.30 10.00
C HIS A 53 22.88 22.54 8.92
N TYR A 54 22.29 21.40 9.29
CA TYR A 54 21.78 20.40 8.35
C TYR A 54 20.36 19.96 8.66
N GLY A 55 20.07 19.61 9.92
CA GLY A 55 18.86 18.85 10.27
C GLY A 55 17.54 19.43 9.77
N TRP A 56 17.32 20.74 9.95
CA TRP A 56 16.08 21.37 9.48
C TRP A 56 15.97 21.43 7.95
N LYS A 57 17.08 21.47 7.22
CA LYS A 57 17.11 21.43 5.74
C LYS A 57 16.87 20.03 5.20
N GLU A 58 17.23 19.02 6.00
CA GLU A 58 16.95 17.62 5.75
C GLU A 58 15.57 17.20 6.27
N ASN A 59 14.73 18.16 6.68
CA ASN A 59 13.37 17.94 7.18
C ASN A 59 13.31 17.00 8.42
N ARG A 60 14.35 16.98 9.25
CA ARG A 60 14.40 16.19 10.50
C ARG A 60 13.73 16.95 11.65
N SER A 61 12.79 16.32 12.33
CA SER A 61 12.08 16.92 13.47
C SER A 61 12.98 17.09 14.70
N PRO A 62 13.10 18.30 15.28
CA PRO A 62 13.93 18.57 16.46
C PRO A 62 13.36 18.06 17.80
N SER A 63 12.07 17.76 17.87
CA SER A 63 11.38 17.20 19.03
C SER A 63 10.08 16.50 18.60
N GLU A 64 9.43 15.77 19.51
CA GLU A 64 8.13 15.15 19.28
C GLU A 64 7.04 16.19 18.97
N GLY A 65 7.07 17.32 19.67
CA GLY A 65 6.10 18.42 19.52
C GLY A 65 6.42 19.42 18.43
N PHE A 66 7.50 19.26 17.65
CA PHE A 66 7.89 20.22 16.61
C PHE A 66 8.30 19.52 15.31
N SER A 67 7.39 19.54 14.33
CA SER A 67 7.64 19.04 12.97
C SER A 67 8.06 20.16 12.01
N ILE A 68 9.15 19.96 11.28
CA ILE A 68 9.63 20.93 10.27
C ILE A 68 8.62 21.11 9.14
N THR A 69 8.02 20.01 8.69
CA THR A 69 7.01 20.05 7.62
C THR A 69 5.77 20.82 8.08
N SER A 70 5.28 20.53 9.29
CA SER A 70 4.10 21.20 9.84
C SER A 70 4.37 22.68 10.12
N PHE A 71 5.58 23.03 10.57
CA PHE A 71 6.00 24.40 10.79
C PHE A 71 5.92 25.25 9.51
N PHE A 72 6.51 24.78 8.41
CA PHE A 72 6.50 25.53 7.15
C PHE A 72 5.14 25.51 6.44
N ALA A 73 4.31 24.49 6.67
CA ALA A 73 2.92 24.51 6.21
C ALA A 73 2.09 25.60 6.91
N LYS A 74 2.34 25.83 8.21
CA LYS A 74 1.64 26.82 9.03
C LYS A 74 2.19 28.24 8.86
N TYR A 75 3.49 28.38 8.61
CA TYR A 75 4.18 29.67 8.41
C TYR A 75 5.00 29.65 7.10
N PRO A 76 4.34 29.68 5.91
CA PRO A 76 5.04 29.65 4.62
C PRO A 76 6.05 30.79 4.44
N GLU A 77 5.77 31.95 5.01
CA GLU A 77 6.66 33.11 5.00
C GLU A 77 8.00 32.85 5.69
N ALA A 78 8.05 31.91 6.64
CA ALA A 78 9.30 31.53 7.29
C ALA A 78 10.26 30.85 6.30
N PHE A 79 9.72 30.13 5.31
CA PHE A 79 10.51 29.45 4.29
C PHE A 79 11.28 30.45 3.42
N GLU A 80 10.64 31.55 3.04
CA GLU A 80 11.24 32.61 2.20
C GLU A 80 12.40 33.33 2.90
N THR A 81 12.43 33.34 4.24
CA THR A 81 13.52 33.97 5.00
C THR A 81 14.81 33.15 5.00
N GLY A 82 14.74 31.85 4.72
CA GLY A 82 15.86 30.90 4.87
C GLY A 82 16.42 30.80 6.30
N GLU A 83 15.69 31.32 7.29
CA GLU A 83 16.06 31.27 8.71
C GLU A 83 15.76 29.87 9.29
N ASN A 84 16.55 29.44 10.29
CA ASN A 84 16.27 28.19 10.99
C ASN A 84 14.88 28.28 11.67
N PRO A 85 14.03 27.25 11.54
CA PRO A 85 12.64 27.31 11.98
C PRO A 85 12.48 27.54 13.50
N ILE A 86 13.36 26.98 14.33
CA ILE A 86 13.35 27.24 15.78
C ILE A 86 13.74 28.69 16.08
N LEU A 87 14.73 29.25 15.37
CA LEU A 87 15.12 30.64 15.57
C LEU A 87 14.04 31.61 15.12
N TYR A 88 13.36 31.29 14.00
CA TYR A 88 12.19 32.03 13.53
C TYR A 88 11.07 31.98 14.58
N ALA A 89 10.75 30.81 15.12
CA ALA A 89 9.73 30.63 16.15
C ALA A 89 10.04 31.47 17.40
N LEU A 90 11.27 31.40 17.90
CA LEU A 90 11.73 32.17 19.07
C LEU A 90 11.72 33.69 18.81
N LYS A 91 12.02 34.13 17.59
CA LYS A 91 12.04 35.55 17.21
C LYS A 91 10.63 36.13 17.11
N ASN A 92 9.67 35.34 16.66
CA ASN A 92 8.27 35.75 16.49
C ASN A 92 7.38 35.36 17.68
N ASN A 93 7.95 34.85 18.77
CA ASN A 93 7.22 34.39 19.97
C ASN A 93 6.10 33.39 19.66
N LEU A 94 6.35 32.45 18.74
CA LEU A 94 5.42 31.37 18.44
C LEU A 94 5.44 30.35 19.60
N GLY A 95 4.29 29.83 20.02
CA GLY A 95 4.19 28.85 21.13
C GLY A 95 4.36 27.39 20.69
N ASP A 96 4.43 26.46 21.65
CA ASP A 96 4.70 25.01 21.47
C ASP A 96 3.59 24.20 20.77
N ASP A 97 2.57 24.85 20.21
CA ASP A 97 1.48 24.20 19.44
C ASP A 97 1.92 23.87 17.99
N PHE A 98 2.98 23.06 17.89
CA PHE A 98 3.47 22.47 16.65
C PHE A 98 3.31 20.94 16.62
N GLU A 99 2.52 20.38 17.55
CA GLU A 99 2.02 19.01 17.42
C GLU A 99 1.55 18.83 15.98
N SER A 100 2.11 17.84 15.29
CA SER A 100 1.57 17.45 14.00
C SER A 100 0.14 16.98 14.26
N GLN A 101 -0.84 17.86 14.09
CA GLN A 101 -2.22 17.46 13.97
C GLN A 101 -2.30 16.67 12.65
N ILE A 102 -1.96 15.39 12.72
CA ILE A 102 -2.27 14.44 11.66
C ILE A 102 -3.78 14.51 11.55
N SER A 103 -4.26 14.98 10.40
CA SER A 103 -5.70 15.01 10.18
C SER A 103 -6.23 13.58 10.29
N VAL A 104 -7.47 13.40 10.77
CA VAL A 104 -8.11 12.07 10.80
C VAL A 104 -7.99 11.39 9.44
N THR A 105 -8.08 12.16 8.35
CA THR A 105 -7.87 11.69 6.98
C THR A 105 -6.47 11.11 6.76
N GLU A 106 -5.41 11.80 7.18
CA GLU A 106 -4.04 11.31 7.03
C GLU A 106 -3.78 10.09 7.91
N LEU A 107 -4.33 10.06 9.12
CA LEU A 107 -4.24 8.90 10.02
C LEU A 107 -4.91 7.68 9.37
N VAL A 108 -6.14 7.83 8.88
CA VAL A 108 -6.88 6.75 8.20
C VAL A 108 -6.14 6.29 6.93
N LYS A 109 -5.58 7.21 6.14
CA LYS A 109 -4.76 6.87 4.96
C LYS A 109 -3.51 6.09 5.36
N SER A 110 -2.86 6.46 6.46
CA SER A 110 -1.68 5.76 6.97
C SER A 110 -2.00 4.37 7.50
N TYR A 111 -3.19 4.18 8.07
CA TYR A 111 -3.64 2.91 8.64
C TYR A 111 -4.12 1.93 7.55
N PHE A 112 -4.69 2.45 6.46
CA PHE A 112 -5.22 1.66 5.34
C PHE A 112 -4.52 1.99 4.01
N GLN A 113 -3.20 1.95 4.01
CA GLN A 113 -2.39 2.29 2.82
C GLN A 113 -2.72 1.41 1.61
N GLU A 114 -2.97 0.13 1.81
CA GLU A 114 -3.28 -0.82 0.74
C GLU A 114 -4.69 -0.63 0.15
N SER A 115 -5.55 0.13 0.83
CA SER A 115 -6.90 0.49 0.38
C SER A 115 -6.97 1.88 -0.24
N LEU A 116 -5.84 2.57 -0.40
CA LEU A 116 -5.82 3.86 -1.08
C LEU A 116 -6.26 3.71 -2.54
N PRO A 117 -7.05 4.65 -3.09
CA PRO A 117 -7.43 4.62 -4.50
C PRO A 117 -6.22 4.52 -5.43
N LEU A 118 -6.36 3.76 -6.50
CA LEU A 118 -5.34 3.63 -7.53
C LEU A 118 -5.14 4.97 -8.25
N LYS A 119 -3.89 5.25 -8.61
CA LYS A 119 -3.54 6.44 -9.41
C LYS A 119 -3.89 6.18 -10.87
N THR A 120 -5.06 6.64 -11.30
CA THR A 120 -5.63 6.30 -12.61
C THR A 120 -5.82 7.51 -13.53
N LEU A 121 -5.90 7.24 -14.83
CA LEU A 121 -6.28 8.19 -15.88
C LEU A 121 -7.30 7.52 -16.80
N SER A 122 -8.44 8.17 -17.04
CA SER A 122 -9.45 7.65 -17.98
C SER A 122 -9.00 7.86 -19.44
N VAL A 123 -9.20 6.84 -20.26
CA VAL A 123 -8.93 6.88 -21.71
C VAL A 123 -10.19 6.48 -22.50
N GLU A 124 -10.46 7.18 -23.61
CA GLU A 124 -11.71 6.99 -24.39
C GLU A 124 -11.67 5.77 -25.31
N ASP A 125 -10.54 5.52 -25.98
CA ASP A 125 -10.38 4.43 -26.96
C ASP A 125 -9.46 3.32 -26.42
N SER A 126 -10.04 2.39 -25.67
CA SER A 126 -9.31 1.24 -25.13
C SER A 126 -9.97 -0.08 -25.49
N SER A 127 -9.18 -1.09 -25.84
CA SER A 127 -9.63 -2.48 -25.92
C SER A 127 -10.25 -2.93 -24.58
N PRO A 128 -11.27 -3.79 -24.59
CA PRO A 128 -11.82 -4.36 -23.37
C PRO A 128 -10.77 -5.21 -22.64
N ARG A 129 -10.66 -5.02 -21.33
CA ARG A 129 -9.58 -5.60 -20.53
C ARG A 129 -10.09 -6.14 -19.20
N ILE A 130 -9.52 -7.24 -18.76
CA ILE A 130 -9.63 -7.71 -17.38
C ILE A 130 -8.34 -7.39 -16.62
N ASN A 131 -8.49 -6.64 -15.53
CA ASN A 131 -7.41 -6.22 -14.64
C ASN A 131 -7.46 -7.07 -13.37
N ILE A 132 -6.42 -7.84 -13.08
CA ILE A 132 -6.31 -8.58 -11.82
C ILE A 132 -5.39 -7.82 -10.85
N VAL A 133 -5.84 -7.64 -9.60
CA VAL A 133 -5.11 -6.87 -8.58
C VAL A 133 -4.57 -7.80 -7.49
N TYR A 134 -3.27 -7.68 -7.19
CA TYR A 134 -2.57 -8.45 -6.16
C TYR A 134 -1.73 -7.58 -5.23
N ASN A 135 -1.63 -7.99 -3.97
CA ASN A 135 -0.53 -7.59 -3.08
C ASN A 135 0.68 -8.50 -3.33
N GLY A 136 1.53 -8.07 -4.27
CA GLY A 136 2.70 -8.82 -4.71
C GLY A 136 2.35 -9.91 -5.72
N PHE A 137 3.03 -9.91 -6.87
CA PHE A 137 2.88 -10.94 -7.89
C PHE A 137 4.21 -11.69 -8.02
N ASN A 138 4.32 -12.79 -7.28
CA ASN A 138 5.50 -13.67 -7.18
C ASN A 138 5.02 -15.15 -7.13
N LYS A 139 5.95 -16.13 -7.04
CA LYS A 139 5.59 -17.56 -7.04
C LYS A 139 4.61 -17.99 -5.94
N SER A 140 4.43 -17.22 -4.87
CA SER A 140 3.39 -17.49 -3.86
C SER A 140 1.97 -17.42 -4.43
N CYS A 141 1.77 -16.70 -5.55
CA CYS A 141 0.48 -16.61 -6.23
C CYS A 141 0.05 -17.93 -6.89
N PHE A 142 0.90 -18.97 -6.88
CA PHE A 142 0.62 -20.26 -7.48
C PHE A 142 -0.25 -21.15 -6.57
N PHE A 143 -0.69 -20.64 -5.42
CA PHE A 143 -1.48 -21.39 -4.45
C PHE A 143 -2.70 -20.60 -3.97
N GLY A 144 -3.64 -21.33 -3.37
CA GLY A 144 -4.83 -20.79 -2.71
C GLY A 144 -5.69 -19.90 -3.61
N GLY A 145 -6.35 -18.91 -2.99
CA GLY A 145 -7.25 -17.98 -3.69
C GLY A 145 -6.59 -17.18 -4.81
N LYS A 146 -5.29 -16.85 -4.67
CA LYS A 146 -4.52 -16.15 -5.70
C LYS A 146 -4.45 -16.97 -7.00
N ALA A 147 -4.10 -18.25 -6.91
CA ALA A 147 -4.05 -19.10 -8.10
C ALA A 147 -5.41 -19.23 -8.76
N THR A 148 -6.46 -19.47 -7.96
CA THR A 148 -7.83 -19.59 -8.47
C THR A 148 -8.27 -18.34 -9.22
N ALA A 149 -7.91 -17.16 -8.73
CA ALA A 149 -8.23 -15.90 -9.38
C ALA A 149 -7.50 -15.68 -10.69
N LEU A 150 -6.20 -16.00 -10.74
CA LEU A 150 -5.47 -15.87 -11.99
C LEU A 150 -5.98 -16.87 -13.04
N ILE A 151 -6.30 -18.11 -12.64
CA ILE A 151 -6.93 -19.09 -13.55
C ILE A 151 -8.25 -18.52 -14.09
N LEU A 152 -9.08 -17.94 -13.24
CA LEU A 152 -10.37 -17.39 -13.65
C LEU A 152 -10.20 -16.18 -14.57
N ALA A 153 -9.27 -15.26 -14.26
CA ALA A 153 -8.98 -14.10 -15.09
C ALA A 153 -8.46 -14.51 -16.48
N VAL A 154 -7.55 -15.49 -16.55
CA VAL A 154 -7.05 -16.03 -17.84
C VAL A 154 -8.20 -16.64 -18.64
N LYS A 155 -9.02 -17.50 -18.03
CA LYS A 155 -10.17 -18.12 -18.72
C LYS A 155 -11.21 -17.09 -19.16
N PHE A 156 -11.44 -16.06 -18.36
CA PHE A 156 -12.33 -14.96 -18.70
C PHE A 156 -11.80 -14.19 -19.91
N ALA A 157 -10.53 -13.80 -19.87
CA ALA A 157 -9.85 -13.10 -20.96
C ALA A 157 -9.93 -13.88 -22.27
N GLN A 158 -9.65 -15.19 -22.24
CA GLN A 158 -9.76 -16.04 -23.43
C GLN A 158 -11.19 -16.15 -23.96
N LYS A 159 -12.16 -16.40 -23.07
CA LYS A 159 -13.56 -16.63 -23.46
C LYS A 159 -14.17 -15.42 -24.14
N TYR A 160 -13.83 -14.22 -23.68
CA TYR A 160 -14.39 -12.97 -24.18
C TYR A 160 -13.44 -12.20 -25.11
N ASN A 161 -12.24 -12.73 -25.35
CA ASN A 161 -11.17 -12.08 -26.12
C ASN A 161 -10.79 -10.69 -25.56
N TYR A 162 -10.59 -10.62 -24.24
CA TYR A 162 -10.17 -9.40 -23.53
C TYR A 162 -8.66 -9.43 -23.33
N GLU A 163 -8.06 -8.24 -23.32
CA GLU A 163 -6.68 -8.08 -22.85
C GLU A 163 -6.60 -8.41 -21.35
N LEU A 164 -5.44 -8.86 -20.88
CA LEU A 164 -5.19 -9.16 -19.47
C LEU A 164 -4.10 -8.23 -18.94
N ARG A 165 -4.37 -7.58 -17.81
CA ARG A 165 -3.38 -6.79 -17.08
C ARG A 165 -3.27 -7.26 -15.64
N ILE A 166 -2.03 -7.38 -15.16
CA ILE A 166 -1.70 -7.72 -13.78
C ILE A 166 -1.22 -6.45 -13.07
N ILE A 167 -1.93 -6.07 -12.01
CA ILE A 167 -1.65 -4.90 -11.17
C ILE A 167 -1.11 -5.39 -9.83
N SER A 168 0.06 -4.91 -9.42
CA SER A 168 0.70 -5.28 -8.16
C SER A 168 1.73 -4.24 -7.72
N GLN A 169 2.18 -4.21 -6.47
CA GLN A 169 3.25 -3.28 -6.04
C GLN A 169 4.53 -3.45 -6.87
N ASN A 170 4.98 -4.68 -7.06
CA ASN A 170 6.14 -5.00 -7.89
C ASN A 170 5.96 -6.38 -8.54
N PRO A 171 5.37 -6.45 -9.75
CA PRO A 171 5.08 -7.73 -10.38
C PRO A 171 6.30 -8.38 -11.04
N GLU A 172 6.61 -9.62 -10.63
CA GLU A 172 7.56 -10.48 -11.32
C GLU A 172 6.94 -10.96 -12.65
N ARG A 173 7.46 -10.48 -13.79
CA ARG A 173 6.84 -10.75 -15.10
C ARG A 173 7.09 -12.18 -15.61
N ASN A 174 8.25 -12.74 -15.26
CA ASN A 174 8.75 -14.03 -15.75
C ASN A 174 7.98 -15.24 -15.20
N ILE A 175 7.28 -15.11 -14.09
CA ILE A 175 6.56 -16.24 -13.48
C ILE A 175 5.23 -16.54 -14.18
N PHE A 176 4.72 -15.63 -15.02
CA PHE A 176 3.41 -15.83 -15.62
C PHE A 176 3.39 -17.03 -16.59
N ASN A 177 4.45 -17.21 -17.37
CA ASN A 177 4.57 -18.37 -18.26
C ASN A 177 4.70 -19.68 -17.46
N GLU A 178 5.49 -19.67 -16.37
CA GLU A 178 5.56 -20.82 -15.46
C GLU A 178 4.18 -21.16 -14.87
N PHE A 179 3.37 -20.14 -14.55
CA PHE A 179 2.00 -20.33 -14.07
C PHE A 179 1.11 -21.01 -15.12
N LEU A 180 1.13 -20.52 -16.36
CA LEU A 180 0.36 -21.12 -17.46
C LEU A 180 0.70 -22.60 -17.66
N GLU A 181 1.99 -22.93 -17.70
CA GLU A 181 2.47 -24.32 -17.87
C GLU A 181 2.06 -25.24 -16.70
N LEU A 182 2.11 -24.71 -15.48
CA LEU A 182 1.75 -25.45 -14.28
C LEU A 182 0.25 -25.80 -14.26
N PHE A 183 -0.59 -24.85 -14.65
CA PHE A 183 -2.05 -24.99 -14.63
C PHE A 183 -2.66 -25.46 -15.97
N ASP A 184 -1.83 -25.78 -16.96
CA ASP A 184 -2.26 -26.24 -18.29
C ASP A 184 -3.22 -25.24 -18.96
N LEU A 185 -2.83 -23.97 -18.90
CA LEU A 185 -3.56 -22.84 -19.48
C LEU A 185 -2.81 -22.35 -20.72
N ASN A 186 -3.57 -22.01 -21.76
CA ASN A 186 -3.04 -21.32 -22.93
C ASN A 186 -3.40 -19.84 -22.81
N PHE A 187 -2.52 -18.93 -23.23
CA PHE A 187 -2.85 -17.51 -23.34
C PHE A 187 -1.90 -16.86 -24.34
N ASP A 188 -2.39 -16.58 -25.55
CA ASP A 188 -1.54 -16.20 -26.68
C ASP A 188 -1.43 -14.68 -26.87
N GLN A 189 -2.16 -13.89 -26.07
CA GLN A 189 -2.11 -12.43 -26.12
C GLN A 189 -0.98 -11.89 -25.22
N GLU A 190 -0.46 -10.71 -25.57
CA GLU A 190 0.48 -10.00 -24.72
C GLU A 190 -0.21 -9.54 -23.42
N ILE A 191 0.52 -9.61 -22.31
CA ILE A 191 0.02 -9.22 -20.99
C ILE A 191 0.72 -7.97 -20.53
N GLU A 192 -0.08 -7.04 -20.04
CA GLU A 192 0.44 -5.85 -19.41
C GLU A 192 0.66 -6.08 -17.91
N PHE A 193 1.77 -5.56 -17.39
CA PHE A 193 2.05 -5.54 -15.96
C PHE A 193 2.23 -4.11 -15.50
N TYR A 194 1.45 -3.73 -14.48
CA TYR A 194 1.49 -2.42 -13.86
C TYR A 194 1.94 -2.52 -12.40
N SER A 195 2.91 -1.66 -12.04
CA SER A 195 3.37 -1.50 -10.66
C SER A 195 2.58 -0.38 -9.99
N THR A 196 1.96 -0.61 -8.83
CA THR A 196 1.27 0.44 -8.07
C THR A 196 2.23 1.45 -7.42
N GLU A 197 3.53 1.14 -7.41
CA GLU A 197 4.61 2.05 -7.00
C GLU A 197 5.10 2.94 -8.17
N SER A 198 4.65 2.63 -9.39
CA SER A 198 4.99 3.42 -10.57
C SER A 198 4.55 4.88 -10.40
N PRO A 199 5.39 5.85 -10.83
CA PRO A 199 4.97 7.25 -10.90
C PRO A 199 3.94 7.50 -12.01
N LYS A 200 3.74 6.54 -12.93
CA LYS A 200 2.79 6.65 -14.04
C LYS A 200 1.37 6.34 -13.58
N TYR A 201 0.41 7.08 -14.12
CA TYR A 201 -1.00 6.76 -13.97
C TYR A 201 -1.34 5.44 -14.68
N LEU A 202 -2.22 4.66 -14.07
CA LEU A 202 -2.85 3.48 -14.66
C LEU A 202 -3.95 3.95 -15.62
N GLU A 203 -3.78 3.68 -16.91
CA GLU A 203 -4.77 4.02 -17.94
C GLU A 203 -5.95 3.06 -17.86
N ILE A 204 -7.16 3.60 -17.70
CA ILE A 204 -8.41 2.84 -17.51
C ILE A 204 -9.43 3.21 -18.58
N GLY A 205 -9.89 2.20 -19.29
CA GLY A 205 -11.01 2.26 -20.22
C GLY A 205 -12.38 2.15 -19.58
N GLU A 206 -13.44 2.48 -20.33
CA GLU A 206 -14.82 2.22 -19.92
C GLU A 206 -15.15 0.72 -19.79
N ASN A 207 -14.46 -0.12 -20.58
CA ASN A 207 -14.66 -1.58 -20.62
C ASN A 207 -13.56 -2.34 -19.85
N ASP A 208 -12.82 -1.65 -18.99
CA ASP A 208 -11.83 -2.25 -18.08
C ASP A 208 -12.56 -2.80 -16.85
N HIS A 209 -12.61 -4.12 -16.73
CA HIS A 209 -13.16 -4.82 -15.57
C HIS A 209 -12.04 -5.21 -14.61
N PHE A 210 -12.39 -5.42 -13.34
CA PHE A 210 -11.43 -5.72 -12.27
C PHE A 210 -11.75 -7.04 -11.59
N MET A 211 -10.72 -7.78 -11.21
CA MET A 211 -10.81 -8.99 -10.41
C MET A 211 -9.90 -8.87 -9.19
N CYS A 212 -10.49 -8.99 -7.99
CA CYS A 212 -9.80 -8.84 -6.72
C CYS A 212 -9.87 -10.13 -5.89
N THR A 213 -8.84 -10.33 -5.07
CA THR A 213 -8.69 -11.52 -4.20
C THR A 213 -8.48 -11.19 -2.73
N MET A 214 -8.34 -9.91 -2.41
CA MET A 214 -8.15 -9.40 -1.06
C MET A 214 -9.02 -8.16 -0.89
N TRP A 215 -9.66 -8.03 0.26
CA TRP A 215 -10.69 -7.00 0.45
C TRP A 215 -10.08 -5.60 0.38
N ASN A 216 -8.85 -5.40 0.82
CA ASN A 216 -8.13 -4.12 0.70
C ASN A 216 -7.95 -3.66 -0.75
N ASN A 217 -7.64 -4.57 -1.69
CA ASN A 217 -7.52 -4.27 -3.11
C ASN A 217 -8.88 -3.97 -3.73
N ALA A 218 -9.91 -4.71 -3.34
CA ALA A 218 -11.28 -4.41 -3.77
C ALA A 218 -11.72 -3.04 -3.26
N ASP A 219 -11.39 -2.70 -2.01
CA ASP A 219 -11.68 -1.39 -1.43
C ASP A 219 -10.95 -0.27 -2.19
N SER A 220 -9.69 -0.48 -2.54
CA SER A 220 -8.92 0.44 -3.39
C SER A 220 -9.60 0.67 -4.75
N VAL A 221 -10.00 -0.42 -5.43
CA VAL A 221 -10.69 -0.37 -6.73
C VAL A 221 -12.04 0.34 -6.62
N LEU A 222 -12.87 -0.03 -5.65
CA LEU A 222 -14.20 0.56 -5.44
C LEU A 222 -14.13 2.06 -5.10
N ASN A 223 -13.07 2.52 -4.42
CA ASN A 223 -12.86 3.93 -4.11
C ASN A 223 -12.15 4.72 -5.23
N THR A 224 -11.78 4.05 -6.33
CA THR A 224 -11.12 4.69 -7.49
C THR A 224 -12.17 5.18 -8.49
N LYS A 225 -12.49 6.48 -8.44
CA LYS A 225 -13.62 7.08 -9.19
C LYS A 225 -13.59 6.91 -10.71
N THR A 226 -12.42 6.74 -11.31
CA THR A 226 -12.31 6.55 -12.77
C THR A 226 -12.69 5.14 -13.22
N ILE A 227 -12.73 4.18 -12.30
CA ILE A 227 -13.09 2.79 -12.59
C ILE A 227 -14.62 2.71 -12.63
N VAL A 228 -15.15 2.54 -13.83
CA VAL A 228 -16.61 2.41 -14.09
C VAL A 228 -17.01 0.99 -14.47
N GLY A 229 -16.04 0.15 -14.83
CA GLY A 229 -16.27 -1.23 -15.18
C GLY A 229 -16.64 -2.11 -13.98
N LYS A 230 -17.03 -3.36 -14.27
CA LYS A 230 -17.43 -4.32 -13.24
C LYS A 230 -16.25 -4.72 -12.36
N THR A 231 -16.50 -4.81 -11.05
CA THR A 231 -15.52 -5.31 -10.08
C THR A 231 -15.97 -6.66 -9.55
N PHE A 232 -15.26 -7.71 -9.94
CA PHE A 232 -15.45 -9.07 -9.49
C PHE A 232 -14.59 -9.36 -8.27
N TYR A 233 -15.14 -10.10 -7.31
CA TYR A 233 -14.44 -10.48 -6.10
C TYR A 233 -14.50 -11.97 -5.84
N ILE A 234 -13.36 -12.61 -5.64
CA ILE A 234 -13.34 -14.04 -5.36
C ILE A 234 -13.32 -14.27 -3.86
N MET A 235 -14.46 -14.72 -3.32
CA MET A 235 -14.61 -15.05 -1.90
C MET A 235 -14.25 -16.51 -1.67
N GLN A 236 -13.17 -16.76 -0.93
CA GLN A 236 -12.69 -18.11 -0.59
C GLN A 236 -13.07 -18.52 0.84
N GLU A 237 -13.31 -17.52 1.69
CA GLU A 237 -13.60 -17.64 3.10
C GLU A 237 -14.37 -16.41 3.59
N VAL A 238 -14.79 -16.46 4.85
CA VAL A 238 -15.35 -15.31 5.55
C VAL A 238 -14.20 -14.46 6.09
N GLU A 239 -13.65 -13.56 5.25
CA GLU A 239 -12.43 -12.80 5.58
C GLU A 239 -12.55 -11.92 6.83
N THR A 240 -13.77 -11.54 7.22
CA THR A 240 -14.01 -10.77 8.46
C THR A 240 -13.59 -11.56 9.71
N PHE A 241 -13.50 -12.88 9.64
CA PHE A 241 -13.04 -13.72 10.76
C PHE A 241 -11.52 -13.64 10.97
N PHE A 242 -10.76 -13.06 10.05
CA PHE A 242 -9.33 -12.82 10.22
C PHE A 242 -9.03 -11.63 11.12
N TYR A 243 -10.04 -10.86 11.51
CA TYR A 243 -9.90 -9.62 12.27
C TYR A 243 -10.80 -9.63 13.50
N ASP A 244 -10.24 -9.21 14.63
CA ASP A 244 -11.04 -8.85 15.81
C ASP A 244 -12.02 -7.72 15.46
N HIS A 245 -13.11 -7.63 16.22
CA HIS A 245 -14.09 -6.55 16.04
C HIS A 245 -13.44 -5.18 16.25
N GLY A 246 -13.27 -4.45 15.14
CA GLY A 246 -12.59 -3.16 15.08
C GLY A 246 -12.59 -2.61 13.65
N ASP A 247 -11.70 -1.67 13.36
CA ASP A 247 -11.72 -0.90 12.11
C ASP A 247 -11.46 -1.77 10.87
N TYR A 248 -10.52 -2.71 10.94
CA TYR A 248 -10.26 -3.66 9.85
C TYR A 248 -11.46 -4.59 9.58
N HIS A 249 -12.08 -5.12 10.65
CA HIS A 249 -13.27 -5.96 10.52
C HIS A 249 -14.42 -5.19 9.88
N LEU A 250 -14.71 -3.98 10.35
CA LEU A 250 -15.78 -3.14 9.83
C LEU A 250 -15.52 -2.74 8.37
N ARG A 251 -14.30 -2.33 8.04
CA ARG A 251 -13.95 -1.94 6.67
C ARG A 251 -14.00 -3.13 5.72
N CYS A 252 -13.43 -4.27 6.11
CA CYS A 252 -13.54 -5.53 5.37
C CYS A 252 -15.00 -5.90 5.10
N TYR A 253 -15.85 -5.89 6.13
CA TYR A 253 -17.29 -6.17 6.00
C TYR A 253 -17.96 -5.20 5.02
N ASN A 254 -17.75 -3.88 5.18
CA ASN A 254 -18.32 -2.86 4.30
C ASN A 254 -17.86 -2.99 2.84
N THR A 255 -16.60 -3.34 2.61
CA THR A 255 -16.09 -3.59 1.26
C THR A 255 -16.75 -4.83 0.65
N LEU A 256 -16.79 -5.94 1.38
CA LEU A 256 -17.28 -7.21 0.86
C LEU A 256 -18.80 -7.27 0.70
N THR A 257 -19.54 -6.42 1.39
CA THR A 257 -21.00 -6.26 1.25
C THR A 257 -21.41 -5.16 0.26
N ASN A 258 -20.44 -4.46 -0.33
CA ASN A 258 -20.70 -3.38 -1.29
C ASN A 258 -21.48 -3.90 -2.52
N GLU A 259 -22.56 -3.21 -2.90
CA GLU A 259 -23.46 -3.61 -3.99
C GLU A 259 -22.80 -3.56 -5.38
N SER A 260 -21.78 -2.71 -5.56
CA SER A 260 -21.02 -2.60 -6.82
C SER A 260 -20.05 -3.77 -7.02
N LEU A 261 -19.80 -4.55 -5.96
CA LEU A 261 -18.97 -5.74 -6.01
C LEU A 261 -19.80 -6.92 -6.51
N ILE A 262 -19.24 -7.71 -7.44
CA ILE A 262 -19.86 -8.94 -7.96
C ILE A 262 -19.16 -10.15 -7.35
N PRO A 263 -19.76 -10.84 -6.36
CA PRO A 263 -19.11 -11.94 -5.67
C PRO A 263 -19.04 -13.22 -6.51
N ILE A 264 -17.89 -13.87 -6.47
CA ILE A 264 -17.63 -15.20 -7.03
C ILE A 264 -17.16 -16.08 -5.89
N VAL A 265 -18.06 -16.92 -5.37
CA VAL A 265 -17.90 -17.58 -4.08
C VAL A 265 -17.45 -19.04 -4.23
N ASN A 266 -16.43 -19.42 -3.45
CA ASN A 266 -15.95 -20.79 -3.32
C ASN A 266 -16.24 -21.31 -1.90
N SER A 267 -17.20 -22.19 -1.64
CA SER A 267 -18.04 -23.00 -2.53
C SER A 267 -19.53 -22.68 -2.37
N LYS A 268 -20.44 -23.54 -2.86
CA LYS A 268 -21.88 -23.39 -2.58
C LYS A 268 -22.18 -23.25 -1.08
N LEU A 269 -21.47 -24.00 -0.24
CA LEU A 269 -21.63 -23.91 1.21
C LEU A 269 -21.33 -22.50 1.73
N LEU A 270 -20.25 -21.89 1.24
CA LEU A 270 -19.88 -20.52 1.61
C LEU A 270 -20.88 -19.51 1.03
N TYR A 271 -21.34 -19.73 -0.20
CA TYR A 271 -22.35 -18.89 -0.85
C TYR A 271 -23.66 -18.86 -0.05
N ASP A 272 -24.17 -20.03 0.32
CA ASP A 272 -25.40 -20.17 1.11
C ASP A 272 -25.21 -19.51 2.48
N TYR A 273 -24.07 -19.72 3.14
CA TYR A 273 -23.73 -19.04 4.40
C TYR A 273 -23.75 -17.50 4.25
N LEU A 274 -22.97 -16.93 3.33
CA LEU A 274 -22.87 -15.47 3.16
C LEU A 274 -24.23 -14.84 2.81
N SER A 275 -25.00 -15.49 1.93
CA SER A 275 -26.33 -15.01 1.48
C SER A 275 -27.35 -14.91 2.62
N GLU A 276 -27.16 -15.66 3.69
CA GLU A 276 -28.02 -15.66 4.88
C GLU A 276 -27.46 -14.78 6.03
N HIS A 277 -26.22 -14.28 5.91
CA HIS A 277 -25.50 -13.60 6.99
C HIS A 277 -25.05 -12.17 6.62
N GLY A 278 -25.95 -11.39 6.00
CA GLY A 278 -25.77 -9.95 5.77
C GLY A 278 -25.00 -9.57 4.50
N TYR A 279 -24.68 -10.53 3.62
CA TYR A 279 -24.08 -10.27 2.32
C TYR A 279 -25.15 -10.27 1.21
N ASP A 280 -25.97 -9.22 1.19
CA ASP A 280 -27.06 -9.09 0.22
C ASP A 280 -26.56 -9.07 -1.24
N ASN A 281 -25.36 -8.53 -1.48
CA ASN A 281 -24.73 -8.55 -2.80
C ASN A 281 -24.42 -9.97 -3.29
N VAL A 282 -24.06 -10.91 -2.40
CA VAL A 282 -23.87 -12.33 -2.73
C VAL A 282 -25.20 -12.95 -3.16
N LYS A 283 -26.27 -12.68 -2.41
CA LYS A 283 -27.61 -13.18 -2.72
C LYS A 283 -28.15 -12.64 -4.05
N ASN A 284 -27.95 -11.35 -4.29
CA ASN A 284 -28.56 -10.65 -5.43
C ASN A 284 -27.77 -10.84 -6.74
N ASN A 285 -26.43 -10.77 -6.65
CA ASN A 285 -25.56 -10.68 -7.83
C ASN A 285 -24.43 -11.72 -7.83
N GLY A 286 -24.32 -12.52 -6.77
CA GLY A 286 -23.23 -13.48 -6.60
C GLY A 286 -23.42 -14.75 -7.42
N VAL A 287 -22.30 -15.35 -7.79
CA VAL A 287 -22.22 -16.70 -8.37
C VAL A 287 -21.31 -17.57 -7.51
N TYR A 288 -21.47 -18.89 -7.59
CA TYR A 288 -20.59 -19.82 -6.88
C TYR A 288 -20.00 -20.85 -7.82
N PHE A 289 -18.89 -21.45 -7.39
CA PHE A 289 -18.28 -22.60 -8.05
C PHE A 289 -17.78 -23.59 -7.00
N GLU A 290 -17.67 -24.86 -7.38
CA GLU A 290 -17.08 -25.88 -6.53
C GLU A 290 -15.57 -25.99 -6.77
N PRO A 291 -14.76 -26.32 -5.74
CA PRO A 291 -13.34 -26.53 -5.89
C PRO A 291 -13.02 -27.52 -7.00
N ALA A 292 -12.14 -27.12 -7.92
CA ALA A 292 -11.66 -27.97 -9.00
C ALA A 292 -10.17 -28.24 -8.82
N PHE A 293 -9.81 -29.52 -8.67
CA PHE A 293 -8.41 -29.93 -8.58
C PHE A 293 -7.85 -30.23 -9.97
N SER A 294 -6.64 -29.74 -10.23
CA SER A 294 -5.93 -30.06 -11.48
C SER A 294 -5.69 -31.55 -11.57
N LYS A 295 -6.16 -32.19 -12.66
CA LYS A 295 -5.90 -33.60 -12.92
C LYS A 295 -4.40 -33.88 -13.04
N LYS A 296 -3.61 -32.95 -13.57
CA LYS A 296 -2.15 -33.08 -13.71
C LYS A 296 -1.44 -33.07 -12.35
N LEU A 297 -1.84 -32.16 -11.44
CA LEU A 297 -1.23 -32.03 -10.11
C LEU A 297 -1.73 -33.08 -9.11
N TYR A 298 -2.98 -33.53 -9.25
CA TYR A 298 -3.64 -34.46 -8.34
C TYR A 298 -3.96 -35.82 -8.98
N SER A 299 -3.16 -36.24 -9.97
CA SER A 299 -3.20 -37.63 -10.42
C SER A 299 -2.52 -38.52 -9.36
N PRO A 300 -3.20 -39.53 -8.79
CA PRO A 300 -2.49 -40.59 -8.10
C PRO A 300 -1.56 -41.27 -9.12
N SER A 301 -0.26 -41.05 -8.99
CA SER A 301 0.72 -41.88 -9.70
C SER A 301 0.62 -43.33 -9.21
N GLU A 302 0.98 -44.32 -10.04
CA GLU A 302 1.10 -45.71 -9.57
C GLU A 302 2.05 -45.86 -8.36
N GLU A 303 2.92 -44.86 -8.13
CA GLU A 303 3.86 -44.79 -7.01
C GLU A 303 3.27 -44.23 -5.71
N SER A 304 2.16 -43.47 -5.74
CA SER A 304 1.62 -42.81 -4.53
C SER A 304 0.89 -43.77 -3.58
N PHE A 305 0.55 -44.98 -4.04
CA PHE A 305 0.00 -46.05 -3.22
C PHE A 305 0.92 -47.28 -3.17
N GLN A 306 2.20 -47.11 -2.80
CA GLN A 306 3.00 -48.27 -2.42
C GLN A 306 2.46 -48.88 -1.11
N LYS A 307 1.83 -50.05 -1.22
CA LYS A 307 1.34 -50.83 -0.08
C LYS A 307 2.54 -51.14 0.85
N LYS A 308 2.63 -50.48 2.00
CA LYS A 308 3.70 -50.74 2.99
C LYS A 308 3.79 -52.24 3.25
N LYS A 309 4.98 -52.83 3.06
CA LYS A 309 5.23 -54.23 3.40
C LYS A 309 4.93 -54.39 4.90
N LYS A 310 3.90 -55.19 5.21
CA LYS A 310 3.64 -55.61 6.60
C LYS A 310 4.82 -56.47 7.01
N TYR A 311 5.69 -55.96 7.88
CA TYR A 311 6.65 -56.78 8.58
C TYR A 311 5.85 -57.71 9.50
N LYS A 312 5.97 -59.03 9.29
CA LYS A 312 5.47 -60.00 10.25
C LYS A 312 6.43 -59.94 11.44
N LEU A 313 5.90 -59.53 12.59
CA LEU A 313 6.58 -59.59 13.89
C LEU A 313 6.93 -61.04 14.23
#